data_AF-A0A3D9VHV9-F1
#
_entry.id   AF-A0A3D9VHV9-F1
#
_cell.length_a   1.000
_cell.length_b   1.000
_cell.length_c   1.000
_cell.angle_alpha   90.00
_cell.angle_beta   90.00
_cell.angle_gamma   90.00
#
_symmetry.space_group_name_H-M   'P 1'
#
loop_
_entity.id
_entity.type
_entity.pdbx_description
1 polymer ?
#
loop_
_entity_poly.entity_id
_entity_poly.type
_entity_poly.pdbx_seq_one_letter_code
_entity_poly.pdbx_strand_id
1 'polypeptide(L)'
;MRANQNINFNSVASEAGVAKATFYKNTGMRERIESLRQQQAQVSTKKQIKRETDENNKDAIIASLKRKIKKLDEENKELREQLKFAYAEVYKKT
;
A
#
# COMPACT_ATOMS: atom_id res chain seq x y z
N MET A 1 24.70 -9.50 -21.89
CA MET A 1 23.25 -9.22 -21.88
C MET A 1 22.91 -8.42 -20.63
N ARG A 2 22.39 -7.20 -20.76
CA ARG A 2 21.94 -6.40 -19.60
C ARG A 2 20.54 -6.85 -19.18
N ALA A 3 20.47 -7.97 -18.48
CA ALA A 3 19.22 -8.46 -17.93
C ALA A 3 18.65 -7.43 -16.93
N ASN A 4 17.34 -7.18 -17.00
CA ASN A 4 16.55 -6.38 -16.04
C ASN A 4 16.58 -4.83 -16.21
N GLN A 5 16.92 -4.30 -17.39
CA GLN A 5 16.72 -2.87 -17.70
C GLN A 5 15.22 -2.56 -17.94
N ASN A 6 14.81 -1.33 -17.62
CA ASN A 6 13.43 -0.87 -17.83
C ASN A 6 13.19 -0.61 -19.33
N ILE A 7 12.17 -1.23 -19.92
CA ILE A 7 11.87 -1.16 -21.35
C ILE A 7 11.37 0.24 -21.69
N ASN A 8 12.22 1.02 -22.35
CA ASN A 8 11.87 2.33 -22.90
C ASN A 8 12.60 2.59 -24.22
N PHE A 9 12.11 3.53 -25.03
CA PHE A 9 12.68 3.82 -26.36
C PHE A 9 14.18 4.14 -26.34
N ASN A 10 14.70 4.75 -25.26
CA ASN A 10 16.13 5.07 -25.17
C ASN A 10 16.96 3.80 -24.93
N SER A 11 16.51 2.95 -24.01
CA SER A 11 17.16 1.66 -23.74
C SER A 11 17.15 0.75 -24.97
N VAL A 12 16.02 0.68 -25.68
CA VAL A 12 15.87 -0.14 -26.88
C VAL A 12 16.69 0.44 -28.04
N ALA A 13 16.72 1.77 -28.21
CA ALA A 13 17.59 2.44 -29.19
C ALA A 13 19.07 2.13 -28.97
N SER A 14 19.52 2.25 -27.70
CA SER A 14 20.91 2.01 -27.32
C SER A 14 21.32 0.55 -27.49
N GLU A 15 20.43 -0.40 -27.20
CA GLU A 15 20.72 -1.83 -27.33
C GLU A 15 20.70 -2.28 -28.80
N ALA A 16 19.72 -1.81 -29.58
CA ALA A 16 19.58 -2.17 -30.99
C ALA A 16 20.51 -1.36 -31.92
N GLY A 17 21.24 -0.36 -31.40
CA GLY A 17 22.13 0.49 -32.19
C GLY A 17 21.41 1.37 -33.21
N VAL A 18 20.14 1.71 -32.97
CA VAL A 18 19.31 2.50 -33.89
C VAL A 18 18.86 3.82 -33.27
N ALA A 19 18.63 4.83 -34.12
CA ALA A 19 18.08 6.10 -33.66
C ALA A 19 16.60 5.95 -33.24
N LYS A 20 16.15 6.76 -32.27
CA LYS A 20 14.75 6.79 -31.83
C LYS A 20 13.77 7.07 -32.97
N ALA A 21 14.20 7.87 -33.96
CA ALA A 21 13.41 8.17 -35.15
C ALA A 21 12.98 6.90 -35.92
N THR A 22 13.76 5.83 -35.86
CA THR A 22 13.43 4.54 -36.48
C THR A 22 12.19 3.91 -35.86
N PHE A 23 11.98 4.06 -34.55
CA PHE A 23 10.78 3.56 -33.88
C PHE A 23 9.56 4.43 -34.14
N TYR A 24 9.73 5.76 -34.25
CA TYR A 24 8.62 6.65 -34.58
C TYR A 24 8.14 6.50 -36.04
N LYS A 25 9.04 6.17 -36.96
CA LYS A 25 8.71 5.88 -38.36
C LYS A 25 8.03 4.52 -38.56
N ASN A 26 8.30 3.56 -37.67
CA ASN A 26 7.75 2.20 -37.73
C ASN A 26 6.76 1.97 -36.59
N THR A 27 5.49 2.25 -36.86
CA THR A 27 4.38 2.16 -35.88
C THR A 27 4.31 0.79 -35.20
N GLY A 28 4.48 -0.31 -35.94
CA GLY A 28 4.46 -1.66 -35.35
C GLY A 28 5.57 -1.91 -34.32
N MET A 29 6.77 -1.34 -34.52
CA MET A 29 7.83 -1.42 -33.51
C MET A 29 7.53 -0.56 -32.30
N ARG A 30 6.91 0.60 -32.50
CA ARG A 30 6.48 1.47 -31.42
C ARG A 30 5.46 0.77 -30.52
N GLU A 31 4.42 0.20 -31.10
CA GLU A 31 3.37 -0.54 -30.39
C GLU A 31 3.95 -1.76 -29.65
N ARG A 32 4.91 -2.45 -30.26
CA ARG A 32 5.59 -3.57 -29.61
C ARG A 32 6.40 -3.14 -28.39
N ILE A 33 7.12 -2.01 -28.47
CA ILE A 33 7.89 -1.49 -27.33
C ILE A 33 6.95 -1.00 -26.22
N GLU A 34 5.86 -0.32 -26.58
CA GLU A 34 4.88 0.17 -25.61
C GLU A 34 4.14 -0.97 -24.91
N SER A 35 3.73 -2.01 -25.63
CA SER A 35 3.09 -3.20 -25.04
C SER A 35 4.03 -3.95 -24.10
N LEU A 36 5.29 -4.17 -24.49
CA LEU A 36 6.30 -4.81 -23.63
C LEU A 36 6.60 -3.98 -22.38
N ARG A 37 6.63 -2.63 -22.50
CA ARG A 37 6.76 -1.73 -21.35
C ARG A 37 5.60 -1.85 -20.39
N GLN A 38 4.36 -1.93 -20.89
CA GLN A 38 3.18 -2.13 -20.06
C GLN A 38 3.21 -3.50 -19.37
N GLN A 39 3.59 -4.56 -20.09
CA GLN A 39 3.75 -5.89 -19.51
C GLN A 39 4.79 -5.90 -18.38
N GLN A 40 5.92 -5.23 -18.56
CA GLN A 40 6.93 -5.11 -17.49
C GLN A 40 6.42 -4.33 -16.27
N ALA A 41 5.54 -3.34 -16.47
CA ALA A 41 4.90 -2.60 -15.38
C ALA A 41 3.81 -3.41 -14.65
N GLN A 42 3.14 -4.34 -15.35
CA GLN A 42 2.11 -5.22 -14.79
C GLN A 42 2.70 -6.41 -14.03
N VAL A 43 3.95 -6.79 -14.31
CA VAL A 43 4.68 -7.76 -13.47
C VAL A 43 5.00 -7.06 -12.16
N SER A 44 4.14 -7.29 -11.15
CA SER A 44 4.26 -6.74 -9.80
C SER A 44 5.69 -6.98 -9.31
N THR A 45 6.47 -5.90 -9.30
CA THR A 45 7.88 -6.00 -8.94
C THR A 45 7.95 -6.46 -7.50
N LYS A 46 8.95 -7.26 -7.10
CA LYS A 46 9.12 -7.71 -5.69
C LYS A 46 9.01 -6.55 -4.67
N LYS A 47 9.37 -5.33 -5.08
CA LYS A 47 9.23 -4.09 -4.29
C LYS A 47 7.78 -3.64 -4.10
N GLN A 48 6.93 -3.82 -5.11
CA GLN A 48 5.51 -3.50 -5.06
C GLN A 48 4.75 -4.52 -4.22
N ILE A 49 5.03 -5.82 -4.40
CA ILE A 49 4.47 -6.89 -3.57
C ILE A 49 4.81 -6.67 -2.09
N LYS A 50 6.08 -6.32 -1.78
CA LYS A 50 6.49 -5.99 -0.40
C LYS A 50 5.71 -4.80 0.18
N ARG A 51 5.48 -3.76 -0.62
CA ARG A 51 4.69 -2.60 -0.18
C ARG A 51 3.23 -2.98 0.06
N GLU A 52 2.62 -3.76 -0.82
CA GLU A 52 1.23 -4.22 -0.66
C GLU A 52 1.08 -5.10 0.60
N THR A 53 2.05 -5.99 0.89
CA THR A 53 2.06 -6.75 2.15
C THR A 53 2.27 -5.86 3.39
N ASP A 54 3.10 -4.82 3.29
CA ASP A 54 3.30 -3.87 4.38
C ASP A 54 2.03 -3.03 4.63
N GLU A 55 1.33 -2.58 3.59
CA GLU A 55 0.05 -1.86 3.69
C GLU A 55 -1.04 -2.76 4.31
N ASN A 56 -1.17 -4.01 3.87
CA ASN A 56 -2.11 -4.95 4.47
C ASN A 56 -1.82 -5.20 5.97
N ASN A 57 -0.55 -5.23 6.37
CA ASN A 57 -0.16 -5.29 7.77
C ASN A 57 -0.56 -4.02 8.56
N LYS A 58 -0.47 -2.83 7.95
CA LYS A 58 -0.92 -1.60 8.58
C LYS A 58 -2.41 -1.62 8.84
N ASP A 59 -3.22 -2.10 7.90
CA ASP A 59 -4.67 -2.19 8.06
C ASP A 59 -5.06 -3.15 9.20
N ALA A 60 -4.37 -4.30 9.30
CA ALA A 60 -4.57 -5.24 10.40
C ALA A 60 -4.21 -4.61 11.77
N ILE A 61 -3.10 -3.86 11.83
CA ILE A 61 -2.69 -3.13 13.04
C ILE A 61 -3.72 -2.06 13.41
N ILE A 62 -4.18 -1.25 12.44
CA ILE A 62 -5.19 -0.22 12.65
C ILE A 62 -6.49 -0.83 13.18
N ALA A 63 -6.96 -1.93 12.60
CA ALA A 63 -8.17 -2.62 13.05
C ALA A 63 -8.03 -3.13 14.50
N SER A 64 -6.87 -3.71 14.83
CA SER A 64 -6.57 -4.18 16.19
C SER A 64 -6.57 -3.03 17.21
N LEU A 65 -5.90 -1.92 16.88
CA LEU A 65 -5.84 -0.74 17.74
C LEU A 65 -7.23 -0.13 17.96
N LYS A 66 -8.06 -0.01 16.91
CA LYS A 66 -9.44 0.48 17.02
C LYS A 66 -10.28 -0.38 17.97
N ARG A 67 -10.15 -1.71 17.91
CA ARG A 67 -10.83 -2.63 18.85
C ARG A 67 -10.37 -2.41 20.28
N LYS A 68 -9.07 -2.23 20.51
CA LYS A 68 -8.52 -1.98 21.85
C LYS A 68 -9.02 -0.66 22.44
N ILE A 69 -9.04 0.42 21.65
CA ILE A 69 -9.57 1.72 22.08
C ILE A 69 -11.03 1.58 22.50
N LYS A 70 -11.86 0.97 21.64
CA LYS A 70 -13.29 0.77 21.95
C LYS A 70 -13.49 0.01 23.26
N LYS A 71 -12.75 -1.08 23.47
CA LYS A 71 -12.82 -1.87 24.69
C LYS A 71 -12.44 -1.05 25.93
N LEU A 72 -11.36 -0.26 25.84
CA LEU A 72 -10.91 0.59 26.94
C LEU A 72 -11.92 1.71 27.25
N ASP A 73 -12.56 2.30 26.24
CA ASP A 73 -13.58 3.32 26.43
C ASP A 73 -14.83 2.76 27.13
N GLU A 74 -15.27 1.55 26.75
CA GLU A 74 -16.38 0.84 27.40
C GLU A 74 -16.05 0.53 28.87
N GLU A 75 -14.88 -0.06 29.15
CA GLU A 75 -14.43 -0.34 30.52
C GLU A 75 -14.34 0.94 31.36
N ASN A 76 -13.80 2.03 30.81
CA ASN A 76 -13.68 3.31 31.51
C ASN A 76 -15.05 3.89 31.86
N LYS A 77 -16.03 3.76 30.94
CA LYS A 77 -17.39 4.21 31.17
C LYS A 77 -18.06 3.42 32.30
N GLU A 78 -17.97 2.10 32.28
CA GLU A 78 -18.52 1.23 33.33
C GLU A 78 -17.92 1.54 34.70
N LEU A 79 -16.59 1.69 34.77
CA LEU A 79 -15.91 2.05 36.02
C LEU A 79 -16.36 3.40 36.56
N ARG A 80 -16.57 4.39 35.69
CA ARG A 80 -17.09 5.70 36.09
C ARG A 80 -18.53 5.63 36.59
N GLU A 81 -19.36 4.76 36.02
CA GLU A 81 -20.73 4.55 36.50
C GLU A 81 -20.75 3.86 37.87
N GLN A 82 -19.95 2.81 38.06
CA GLN A 82 -19.79 2.15 39.36
C GLN A 82 -19.30 3.14 40.43
N LEU A 83 -18.35 4.00 40.07
CA LEU A 83 -17.83 5.02 40.99
C LEU A 83 -18.91 6.02 41.41
N LYS A 84 -19.75 6.49 40.46
CA LYS A 84 -20.88 7.37 40.76
C LYS A 84 -21.87 6.72 41.72
N PHE A 85 -22.20 5.46 41.51
CA PHE A 85 -23.11 4.73 42.37
C PHE A 85 -22.54 4.59 43.79
N ALA A 86 -21.28 4.16 43.90
CA ALA A 86 -20.60 4.03 45.19
C ALA A 86 -20.55 5.35 45.98
N TYR A 87 -20.23 6.47 45.32
CA TYR A 87 -20.26 7.78 45.98
C TYR A 87 -21.67 8.16 46.45
N ALA A 88 -22.70 7.89 45.65
CA ALA A 88 -24.09 8.16 46.05
C ALA A 88 -24.53 7.34 47.27
N GLU A 89 -24.07 6.09 47.40
CA GLU A 89 -24.36 5.27 48.59
C GLU A 89 -23.69 5.79 49.86
N VAL A 90 -22.45 6.28 49.76
CA VAL A 90 -21.74 6.89 50.89
C VAL A 90 -22.48 8.12 51.41
N TYR A 91 -22.93 8.99 50.50
CA TYR A 91 -23.68 10.20 50.86
C TYR A 91 -25.07 9.94 51.42
N LYS A 92 -25.72 8.82 51.07
CA LYS A 92 -27.03 8.44 51.64
C LYS A 92 -26.94 7.85 53.05
N LYS A 93 -25.77 7.38 53.47
CA LYS A 93 -25.52 6.81 54.80
C LYS A 93 -25.07 7.83 55.84
N THR A 94 -24.85 9.08 55.44
CA THR A 94 -24.50 10.21 56.32
C THR A 94 -25.73 11.11 56.48
#